data_AF-A0A8W8KNS4-F1
#
_entry.id   AF-A0A8W8KNS4-F1
#
_cell.length_a   1.000
_cell.length_b   1.000
_cell.length_c   1.000
_cell.angle_alpha   90.00
_cell.angle_beta   90.00
_cell.angle_gamma   90.00
#
_symmetry.space_group_name_H-M   'P 1'
#
loop_
_entity.id
_entity.type
_entity.pdbx_description
1 polymer ?
#
loop_
_entity_poly.entity_id
_entity_poly.type
_entity_poly.pdbx_seq_one_letter_code
_entity_poly.pdbx_strand_id
1 'polypeptide(L)'
;SYWVHPGERFDFLLEATARRGKYMIRGVAEDAINPIPAEAVLHYLGARPDVDINSERSQCNETEPCTVLNCPFQFYRNNPKLRCLAIEELVSDVSNVIPEYQESHFQEFFLNFAIPGAETYPATVNNVQFLQPTVSALSQPNEIVKPCSKSGCKGNETCTCTNILDVIHNNTVQFVFMNMGKRQTSHTISMHGHSFYVLKMGFANYNETTGEYISQNEDIKCEGNATEDEAFCNKPSWTNPEWRNGNVSGLNLVDPPQKDTVVVPYGGYVVLRIKADNPGFWMIKSNSLPESLNGMAVLMNESFSYLPDVPKNFPTCRNFEGIDPDVLWTTPEPVTTTPIPTTTEPPTCVTSGDCHRHTWNNDNCLHKWECINGICHCNSST
;
A
#
# COMPACT_ATOMS: atom_id res chain seq x y z
N SER A 1 17.49 8.01 -19.07
CA SER A 1 16.27 7.19 -19.23
C SER A 1 15.65 6.98 -17.86
N TYR A 2 14.48 6.34 -17.75
CA TYR A 2 13.84 6.11 -16.46
C TYR A 2 12.95 4.87 -16.51
N TRP A 3 12.75 4.27 -15.34
CA TRP A 3 11.76 3.22 -15.10
C TRP A 3 10.40 3.86 -14.81
N VAL A 4 9.36 3.32 -15.42
CA VAL A 4 7.97 3.65 -15.07
C VAL A 4 7.31 2.38 -14.60
N HIS A 5 7.00 2.33 -13.31
CA HIS A 5 6.34 1.17 -12.72
C HIS A 5 4.81 1.30 -12.83
N PRO A 6 4.04 0.20 -12.76
CA PRO A 6 2.59 0.25 -12.84
C PRO A 6 1.97 1.22 -11.82
N GLY A 7 1.17 2.17 -12.31
CA GLY A 7 0.52 3.21 -11.49
C GLY A 7 1.33 4.50 -11.34
N GLU A 8 2.60 4.53 -11.77
CA GLU A 8 3.37 5.77 -11.79
C GLU A 8 3.12 6.62 -13.03
N ARG A 9 3.40 7.92 -12.90
CA ARG A 9 3.45 8.89 -13.99
C ARG A 9 4.72 9.72 -13.88
N PHE A 10 5.33 10.00 -15.02
CA PHE A 10 6.40 10.98 -15.15
C PHE A 10 6.03 11.95 -16.27
N ASP A 11 6.09 13.23 -15.94
CA ASP A 11 6.02 14.30 -16.94
C ASP A 11 7.45 14.77 -17.20
N PHE A 12 7.80 14.96 -18.46
CA PHE A 12 9.12 15.44 -18.86
C PHE A 12 8.98 16.48 -19.97
N LEU A 13 9.83 17.51 -19.92
CA LEU A 13 9.98 18.45 -21.02
C LEU A 13 11.03 17.92 -21.98
N LEU A 14 10.69 17.88 -23.27
CA LEU A 14 11.62 17.53 -24.32
C LEU A 14 11.90 18.78 -25.17
N GLU A 15 13.14 19.25 -25.16
CA GLU A 15 13.57 20.34 -26.03
C GLU A 15 13.97 19.80 -27.41
N ALA A 16 13.24 20.20 -28.45
CA ALA A 16 13.43 19.73 -29.82
C ALA A 16 14.58 20.47 -30.55
N THR A 17 15.78 20.45 -29.98
CA THR A 17 16.97 21.16 -30.49
C THR A 17 17.81 20.35 -31.47
N ALA A 18 17.52 19.05 -31.61
CA ALA A 18 18.24 18.18 -32.52
C ALA A 18 17.98 18.53 -33.99
N ARG A 19 18.80 17.99 -34.91
CA ARG A 19 18.62 18.19 -36.35
C ARG A 19 17.23 17.71 -36.77
N ARG A 20 16.55 18.45 -37.65
CA ARG A 20 15.24 18.06 -38.17
C ARG A 20 15.30 16.64 -38.75
N GLY A 21 14.54 15.71 -38.17
CA GLY A 21 14.59 14.29 -38.53
C GLY A 21 13.51 13.45 -37.86
N LYS A 22 13.69 12.13 -37.88
CA LYS A 22 12.88 11.14 -37.17
C LYS A 22 13.75 10.45 -36.11
N TYR A 23 13.21 10.28 -34.90
CA TYR A 23 13.93 9.69 -33.77
C TYR A 23 13.08 8.61 -33.09
N MET A 24 13.71 7.53 -32.63
CA MET A 24 13.00 6.46 -31.92
C MET A 24 12.73 6.82 -30.46
N ILE A 25 11.47 6.68 -30.05
CA ILE A 25 11.04 6.54 -28.66
C ILE A 25 10.99 5.03 -28.37
N ARG A 26 11.58 4.62 -27.25
CA ARG A 26 11.75 3.20 -26.91
C ARG A 26 11.29 2.94 -25.48
N GLY A 27 10.33 2.05 -25.31
CA GLY A 27 10.01 1.36 -24.07
C GLY A 27 10.51 -0.08 -24.14
N VAL A 28 11.07 -0.59 -23.04
CA VAL A 28 11.48 -1.99 -22.94
C VAL A 28 10.96 -2.53 -21.62
N ALA A 29 10.25 -3.66 -21.67
CA ALA A 29 9.90 -4.41 -20.48
C ALA A 29 11.09 -5.29 -20.06
N GLU A 30 11.47 -5.25 -18.79
CA GLU A 30 12.63 -6.02 -18.27
C GLU A 30 12.37 -7.52 -18.19
N ASP A 31 11.11 -7.93 -17.98
CA ASP A 31 10.75 -9.30 -17.63
C ASP A 31 10.40 -10.20 -18.84
N ALA A 32 11.03 -9.97 -19.98
CA ALA A 32 10.84 -10.86 -21.12
C ALA A 32 12.19 -11.44 -21.53
N ILE A 33 12.28 -12.77 -21.41
CA ILE A 33 13.32 -13.64 -22.01
C ILE A 33 13.59 -13.24 -23.48
N ASN A 34 12.61 -12.60 -24.14
CA ASN A 34 12.78 -11.78 -25.33
C ASN A 34 12.20 -10.37 -25.08
N PRO A 35 13.00 -9.33 -24.76
CA PRO A 35 12.48 -7.99 -24.53
C PRO A 35 11.71 -7.53 -25.77
N ILE A 36 10.41 -7.31 -25.64
CA ILE A 36 9.59 -6.75 -26.73
C ILE A 36 9.72 -5.24 -26.62
N PRO A 37 10.44 -4.58 -27.55
CA PRO A 37 10.54 -3.14 -27.52
C PRO A 37 9.19 -2.54 -27.93
N ALA A 38 8.64 -1.66 -27.09
CA ALA A 38 7.57 -0.76 -27.48
C ALA A 38 8.21 0.44 -28.18
N GLU A 39 8.02 0.55 -29.49
CA GLU A 39 8.68 1.55 -30.30
C GLU A 39 7.68 2.57 -30.84
N ALA A 40 8.06 3.85 -30.79
CA ALA A 40 7.32 4.94 -31.40
C ALA A 40 8.31 5.92 -32.06
N VAL A 41 7.79 6.84 -32.87
CA VAL A 41 8.62 7.79 -33.63
C VAL A 41 8.32 9.22 -33.20
N LEU A 42 9.33 9.92 -32.72
CA LEU A 42 9.33 11.37 -32.60
C LEU A 42 9.64 11.96 -33.98
N HIS A 43 8.62 12.48 -34.66
CA HIS A 43 8.74 13.03 -36.02
C HIS A 43 8.74 14.56 -35.97
N TYR A 44 9.84 15.17 -36.41
CA TYR A 44 9.92 16.63 -36.52
C TYR A 44 9.10 17.11 -37.72
N LEU A 45 8.28 18.14 -37.52
CA LEU A 45 7.50 18.75 -38.59
C LEU A 45 8.42 19.17 -39.76
N GLY A 46 8.07 18.72 -40.97
CA GLY A 46 8.84 18.97 -42.18
C GLY A 46 10.05 18.07 -42.40
N ALA A 47 10.27 17.06 -41.55
CA ALA A 47 11.19 15.96 -41.89
C ALA A 47 10.55 15.07 -42.97
N ARG A 48 11.32 14.67 -43.98
CA ARG A 48 10.78 13.92 -45.12
C ARG A 48 10.27 12.53 -44.68
N PRO A 49 9.14 12.03 -45.25
CA PRO A 49 8.55 10.76 -44.83
C PRO A 49 9.46 9.54 -45.06
N ASP A 50 10.28 9.60 -46.12
CA ASP A 50 11.14 8.56 -46.68
C ASP A 50 12.53 8.46 -46.03
N VAL A 51 12.87 9.33 -45.07
CA VAL A 51 14.17 9.26 -44.37
C VAL A 51 14.17 8.09 -43.39
N ASP A 52 15.15 7.20 -43.44
CA ASP A 52 15.26 6.10 -42.47
C ASP A 52 15.54 6.62 -41.05
N ILE A 53 15.07 5.88 -40.04
CA ILE A 53 15.26 6.24 -38.64
C ILE A 53 16.66 5.77 -38.18
N ASN A 54 17.68 6.61 -38.39
CA ASN A 54 19.07 6.33 -38.00
C ASN A 54 19.43 6.86 -36.60
N SER A 55 18.54 6.70 -35.62
CA SER A 55 18.86 7.07 -34.22
C SER A 55 19.36 5.85 -33.45
N GLU A 56 20.62 5.84 -33.02
CA GLU A 56 21.16 4.84 -32.08
C GLU A 56 21.00 5.28 -30.62
N ARG A 57 21.11 4.35 -29.68
CA ARG A 57 21.20 4.71 -28.25
C ARG A 57 22.55 5.39 -28.00
N SER A 58 22.55 6.47 -27.22
CA SER A 58 23.79 7.07 -26.74
C SER A 58 24.64 6.02 -26.03
N GLN A 59 25.93 5.98 -26.38
CA GLN A 59 26.88 5.08 -25.74
C GLN A 59 27.44 5.74 -24.48
N CYS A 60 27.38 5.00 -23.38
CA CYS A 60 27.91 5.40 -22.09
C CYS A 60 29.21 4.62 -21.83
N ASN A 61 30.09 5.16 -21.00
CA ASN A 61 31.34 4.51 -20.63
C ASN A 61 31.41 4.32 -19.10
N GLU A 62 32.42 3.61 -18.61
CA GLU A 62 32.55 3.30 -17.18
C GLU A 62 33.00 4.51 -16.35
N THR A 63 33.71 5.47 -16.97
CA THR A 63 34.17 6.70 -16.31
C THR A 63 33.07 7.76 -16.17
N GLU A 64 32.09 7.74 -17.07
CA GLU A 64 30.93 8.64 -17.14
C GLU A 64 29.68 7.80 -17.44
N PRO A 65 29.14 7.09 -16.43
CA PRO A 65 28.01 6.21 -16.61
C PRO A 65 26.73 7.01 -16.88
N CYS A 66 25.85 6.45 -17.72
CA CYS A 66 24.54 7.05 -17.95
C CYS A 66 23.64 6.86 -16.72
N THR A 67 22.91 7.91 -16.38
CA THR A 67 21.95 7.87 -15.28
C THR A 67 20.59 7.34 -15.76
N VAL A 68 20.06 6.37 -15.01
CA VAL A 68 18.71 5.83 -15.18
C VAL A 68 17.94 6.07 -13.88
N LEU A 69 16.81 6.76 -13.97
CA LEU A 69 16.00 7.09 -12.80
C LEU A 69 15.05 5.94 -12.40
N ASN A 70 14.79 5.79 -11.11
CA ASN A 70 13.72 4.98 -10.51
C ASN A 70 13.89 3.44 -10.63
N CYS A 71 15.13 2.95 -10.67
CA CYS A 71 15.36 1.51 -10.69
C CYS A 71 15.07 0.89 -9.30
N PRO A 72 14.57 -0.36 -9.25
CA PRO A 72 14.26 -1.05 -8.01
C PRO A 72 15.49 -1.68 -7.33
N PHE A 73 16.69 -1.23 -7.67
CA PHE A 73 17.98 -1.73 -7.20
C PHE A 73 19.03 -0.62 -7.31
N GLN A 74 20.12 -0.75 -6.56
CA GLN A 74 21.17 0.25 -6.51
C GLN A 74 22.16 0.15 -7.70
N PHE A 75 22.51 -1.08 -8.10
CA PHE A 75 23.53 -1.32 -9.13
C PHE A 75 23.01 -2.19 -10.26
N TYR A 76 23.35 -1.86 -11.50
CA TYR A 76 23.04 -2.70 -12.65
C TYR A 76 23.98 -3.90 -12.72
N ARG A 77 23.39 -5.10 -12.79
CA ARG A 77 24.16 -6.34 -12.89
C ARG A 77 25.00 -6.38 -14.17
N ASN A 78 26.30 -6.60 -14.02
CA ASN A 78 27.28 -6.71 -15.11
C ASN A 78 27.24 -5.54 -16.12
N ASN A 79 26.78 -4.36 -15.70
CA ASN A 79 26.71 -3.20 -16.58
C ASN A 79 27.12 -1.92 -15.84
N PRO A 80 28.43 -1.73 -15.59
CA PRO A 80 28.96 -0.57 -14.88
C PRO A 80 28.78 0.77 -15.62
N LYS A 81 28.35 0.73 -16.88
CA LYS A 81 28.11 1.92 -17.71
C LYS A 81 26.77 2.60 -17.41
N LEU A 82 25.94 1.97 -16.56
CA LEU A 82 24.66 2.51 -16.11
C LEU A 82 24.69 2.68 -14.59
N ARG A 83 24.25 3.86 -14.14
CA ARG A 83 24.05 4.16 -12.73
C ARG A 83 22.56 4.38 -12.47
N CYS A 84 22.05 3.79 -11.39
CA CYS A 84 20.71 4.11 -10.95
C CYS A 84 20.67 5.40 -10.14
N LEU A 85 19.66 6.22 -10.36
CA LEU A 85 19.27 7.31 -9.48
C LEU A 85 17.94 6.91 -8.82
N ALA A 86 17.94 6.77 -7.49
CA ALA A 86 16.76 6.41 -6.73
C ALA A 86 15.76 7.59 -6.68
N ILE A 87 14.50 7.29 -6.37
CA ILE A 87 13.49 8.35 -6.24
C ILE A 87 13.81 9.29 -5.08
N GLU A 88 14.30 8.78 -3.95
CA GLU A 88 14.67 9.62 -2.79
C GLU A 88 15.72 10.70 -3.11
N GLU A 89 16.53 10.50 -4.16
CA GLU A 89 17.59 11.44 -4.57
C GLU A 89 17.04 12.60 -5.41
N LEU A 90 15.76 12.56 -5.79
CA LEU A 90 15.09 13.67 -6.46
C LEU A 90 14.81 14.80 -5.47
N VAL A 91 14.98 16.03 -5.93
CA VAL A 91 14.68 17.25 -5.19
C VAL A 91 13.37 17.83 -5.72
N SER A 92 12.43 18.11 -4.81
CA SER A 92 11.18 18.80 -5.13
C SER A 92 11.38 20.30 -5.15
N ASP A 93 11.14 20.94 -6.31
CA ASP A 93 11.15 22.40 -6.42
C ASP A 93 9.90 23.07 -5.79
N VAL A 94 8.92 22.27 -5.38
CA VAL A 94 7.69 22.76 -4.73
C VAL A 94 7.93 22.84 -3.23
N SER A 95 7.76 24.05 -2.67
CA SER A 95 7.77 24.26 -1.22
C SER A 95 6.57 23.54 -0.60
N ASN A 96 6.86 22.46 0.11
CA ASN A 96 5.87 21.62 0.77
C ASN A 96 6.15 21.59 2.27
N VAL A 97 5.09 21.61 3.08
CA VAL A 97 5.21 21.36 4.52
C VAL A 97 5.23 19.86 4.74
N ILE A 98 6.41 19.33 5.01
CA ILE A 98 6.60 17.89 5.27
C ILE A 98 6.11 17.61 6.69
N PRO A 99 5.25 16.61 6.90
CA PRO A 99 4.81 16.22 8.24
C PRO A 99 6.01 15.86 9.13
N GLU A 100 6.25 16.68 10.15
CA GLU A 100 7.32 16.47 11.12
C GLU A 100 6.89 15.49 12.21
N TYR A 101 7.88 14.94 12.90
CA TYR A 101 7.64 14.19 14.13
C TYR A 101 7.03 15.12 15.18
N GLN A 102 5.93 14.67 15.79
CA GLN A 102 5.28 15.36 16.89
C GLN A 102 5.02 14.36 18.01
N GLU A 103 5.49 14.69 19.21
CA GLU A 103 5.27 13.85 20.38
C GLU A 103 3.76 13.65 20.61
N SER A 104 3.35 12.40 20.86
CA SER A 104 1.95 11.97 20.98
C SER A 104 1.07 12.08 19.72
N HIS A 105 1.56 12.66 18.62
CA HIS A 105 0.84 12.81 17.35
C HIS A 105 1.60 12.18 16.17
N PHE A 106 2.32 11.09 16.46
CA PHE A 106 3.12 10.36 15.48
C PHE A 106 2.80 8.87 15.54
N GLN A 107 2.57 8.26 14.38
CA GLN A 107 2.39 6.81 14.24
C GLN A 107 3.40 6.27 13.23
N GLU A 108 3.99 5.12 13.54
CA GLU A 108 4.91 4.43 12.65
C GLU A 108 4.39 3.03 12.35
N PHE A 109 4.30 2.69 11.07
CA PHE A 109 3.85 1.39 10.60
C PHE A 109 4.89 0.77 9.68
N PHE A 110 5.22 -0.48 9.96
CA PHE A 110 6.07 -1.29 9.11
C PHE A 110 5.20 -2.26 8.31
N LEU A 111 5.28 -2.21 6.99
CA LEU A 111 4.50 -3.05 6.08
C LEU A 111 5.43 -3.81 5.15
N ASN A 112 5.59 -5.10 5.41
CA ASN A 112 6.35 -6.01 4.57
C ASN A 112 5.47 -6.60 3.46
N PHE A 113 5.64 -6.12 2.23
CA PHE A 113 5.00 -6.62 1.03
C PHE A 113 5.83 -7.76 0.48
N ALA A 114 5.38 -9.00 0.70
CA ALA A 114 6.15 -10.18 0.37
C ALA A 114 5.24 -11.30 -0.17
N ILE A 115 5.84 -12.21 -0.93
CA ILE A 115 5.21 -13.46 -1.38
C ILE A 115 5.87 -14.61 -0.61
N PRO A 116 5.18 -15.20 0.39
CA PRO A 116 5.71 -16.31 1.17
C PRO A 116 5.83 -17.58 0.30
N GLY A 117 7.05 -17.91 -0.13
CA GLY A 117 7.37 -19.16 -0.84
C GLY A 117 8.10 -18.95 -2.17
N ALA A 118 8.80 -19.98 -2.63
CA ALA A 118 9.53 -19.95 -3.91
C ALA A 118 8.62 -20.20 -5.13
N GLU A 119 7.50 -20.93 -4.97
CA GLU A 119 6.61 -21.35 -6.07
C GLU A 119 5.10 -21.14 -5.80
N THR A 120 4.69 -20.65 -4.63
CA THR A 120 3.28 -20.56 -4.24
C THR A 120 2.86 -19.18 -3.75
N TYR A 121 1.68 -18.76 -4.22
CA TYR A 121 0.84 -17.73 -3.57
C TYR A 121 0.36 -18.24 -2.20
N PRO A 122 -0.03 -17.35 -1.27
CA PRO A 122 -0.55 -16.00 -1.48
C PRO A 122 0.49 -14.88 -1.51
N ALA A 123 0.06 -13.69 -1.95
CA ALA A 123 0.81 -12.46 -1.75
C ALA A 123 0.31 -11.79 -0.47
N THR A 124 1.20 -11.18 0.31
CA THR A 124 0.89 -10.81 1.70
C THR A 124 1.44 -9.46 2.10
N VAL A 125 0.84 -8.88 3.14
CA VAL A 125 1.39 -7.75 3.90
C VAL A 125 1.59 -8.20 5.34
N ASN A 126 2.83 -8.20 5.85
CA ASN A 126 3.18 -8.74 7.17
C ASN A 126 2.69 -10.19 7.36
N ASN A 127 2.80 -11.02 6.32
CA ASN A 127 2.31 -12.41 6.26
C ASN A 127 0.79 -12.57 6.48
N VAL A 128 0.04 -11.49 6.22
CA VAL A 128 -1.40 -11.52 6.10
C VAL A 128 -1.78 -11.48 4.62
N GLN A 129 -2.46 -12.52 4.14
CA GLN A 129 -3.18 -12.50 2.87
C GLN A 129 -4.47 -11.70 3.07
N PHE A 130 -4.57 -10.57 2.37
CA PHE A 130 -5.77 -9.74 2.42
C PHE A 130 -6.98 -10.47 1.85
N LEU A 131 -8.03 -10.59 2.67
CA LEU A 131 -9.34 -11.00 2.22
C LEU A 131 -10.17 -9.77 1.88
N GLN A 132 -10.54 -9.62 0.61
CA GLN A 132 -11.45 -8.57 0.18
C GLN A 132 -12.78 -8.68 0.94
N PRO A 133 -13.25 -7.62 1.62
CA PRO A 133 -14.53 -7.65 2.30
C PRO A 133 -15.69 -7.81 1.30
N THR A 134 -16.71 -8.56 1.70
CA THR A 134 -17.94 -8.82 0.92
C THR A 134 -18.92 -7.65 0.94
N VAL A 135 -18.58 -6.61 1.70
CA VAL A 135 -19.33 -5.37 1.90
C VAL A 135 -18.40 -4.19 1.67
N SER A 136 -18.97 -3.02 1.37
CA SER A 136 -18.18 -1.78 1.34
C SER A 136 -17.76 -1.42 2.76
N ALA A 137 -16.44 -1.32 3.01
CA ALA A 137 -15.93 -0.87 4.30
C ALA A 137 -16.37 0.57 4.65
N LEU A 138 -16.68 1.39 3.64
CA LEU A 138 -17.09 2.77 3.84
C LEU A 138 -18.54 2.90 4.31
N SER A 139 -19.46 2.08 3.82
CA SER A 139 -20.88 2.15 4.19
C SER A 139 -21.29 1.11 5.23
N GLN A 140 -20.58 -0.01 5.31
CA GLN A 140 -20.93 -1.18 6.14
C GLN A 140 -19.71 -1.75 6.90
N PRO A 141 -18.88 -0.93 7.59
CA PRO A 141 -17.65 -1.40 8.26
C PRO A 141 -17.91 -2.47 9.32
N ASN A 142 -19.05 -2.41 10.01
CA ASN A 142 -19.41 -3.35 11.07
C ASN A 142 -19.84 -4.74 10.53
N GLU A 143 -20.15 -4.85 9.24
CA GLU A 143 -20.54 -6.11 8.58
C GLU A 143 -19.34 -6.84 7.95
N ILE A 144 -18.11 -6.33 8.12
CA ILE A 144 -16.91 -7.04 7.67
C ILE A 144 -16.78 -8.35 8.47
N VAL A 145 -16.90 -9.48 7.76
CA VAL A 145 -17.05 -10.82 8.36
C VAL A 145 -15.76 -11.32 9.02
N LYS A 146 -14.59 -11.04 8.43
CA LYS A 146 -13.30 -11.61 8.88
C LYS A 146 -12.19 -10.55 9.03
N PRO A 147 -12.38 -9.53 9.90
CA PRO A 147 -11.31 -8.57 10.18
C PRO A 147 -10.21 -9.25 11.00
N CYS A 148 -8.94 -8.90 10.75
CA CYS A 148 -7.82 -9.58 11.41
C CYS A 148 -7.86 -9.45 12.95
N SER A 149 -8.40 -8.35 13.49
CA SER A 149 -8.63 -8.13 14.93
C SER A 149 -9.50 -9.21 15.59
N LYS A 150 -10.40 -9.85 14.83
CA LYS A 150 -11.29 -10.93 15.29
C LYS A 150 -10.90 -12.31 14.75
N SER A 151 -9.90 -12.39 13.88
CA SER A 151 -9.54 -13.63 13.16
C SER A 151 -8.57 -14.54 13.91
N GLY A 152 -8.05 -14.10 15.07
CA GLY A 152 -7.14 -14.91 15.88
C GLY A 152 -5.78 -15.17 15.23
N CYS A 153 -5.36 -14.35 14.26
CA CYS A 153 -4.04 -14.45 13.63
C CYS A 153 -2.94 -14.36 14.69
N LYS A 154 -2.39 -15.51 15.07
CA LYS A 154 -1.32 -15.65 16.07
C LYS A 154 -0.35 -16.71 15.58
N GLY A 155 0.83 -16.32 15.12
CA GLY A 155 1.87 -17.27 14.73
C GLY A 155 2.74 -16.80 13.58
N ASN A 156 3.54 -17.75 13.07
CA ASN A 156 4.43 -17.57 11.92
C ASN A 156 3.80 -18.04 10.60
N GLU A 157 2.63 -18.66 10.64
CA GLU A 157 1.87 -19.12 9.47
C GLU A 157 1.14 -17.96 8.81
N THR A 158 0.94 -18.06 7.49
CA THR A 158 0.20 -17.05 6.72
C THR A 158 -1.26 -17.00 7.15
N CYS A 159 -1.74 -15.81 7.51
CA CYS A 159 -3.12 -15.59 7.93
C CYS A 159 -3.96 -14.98 6.81
N THR A 160 -5.17 -15.48 6.54
CA THR A 160 -6.09 -14.87 5.56
C THR A 160 -7.22 -14.12 6.27
N CYS A 161 -7.22 -12.78 6.20
CA CYS A 161 -8.22 -11.91 6.82
C CYS A 161 -8.23 -10.51 6.18
N THR A 162 -9.27 -9.71 6.44
CA THR A 162 -9.32 -8.30 6.05
C THR A 162 -8.45 -7.51 7.03
N ASN A 163 -7.24 -7.15 6.60
CA ASN A 163 -6.30 -6.39 7.42
C ASN A 163 -6.67 -4.90 7.40
N ILE A 164 -6.89 -4.33 8.58
CA ILE A 164 -7.29 -2.94 8.76
C ILE A 164 -6.28 -2.27 9.70
N LEU A 165 -5.64 -1.19 9.24
CA LEU A 165 -4.72 -0.35 9.98
C LEU A 165 -5.46 0.90 10.43
N ASP A 166 -5.51 1.16 11.73
CA ASP A 166 -6.15 2.35 12.28
C ASP A 166 -5.17 3.53 12.35
N VAL A 167 -5.50 4.60 11.64
CA VAL A 167 -4.75 5.86 11.60
C VAL A 167 -5.56 6.95 12.30
N ILE A 168 -4.91 7.62 13.25
CA ILE A 168 -5.50 8.69 14.06
C ILE A 168 -5.48 9.99 13.25
N HIS A 169 -6.63 10.66 13.20
CA HIS A 169 -6.80 11.91 12.47
C HIS A 169 -5.77 12.95 12.91
N ASN A 170 -5.25 13.69 11.94
CA ASN A 170 -4.29 14.75 12.11
C ASN A 170 -2.93 14.31 12.68
N ASN A 171 -2.66 13.01 12.85
CA ASN A 171 -1.31 12.55 13.17
C ASN A 171 -0.39 12.63 11.95
N THR A 172 0.91 12.80 12.22
CA THR A 172 1.94 12.46 11.25
C THR A 172 2.08 10.94 11.22
N VAL A 173 1.95 10.34 10.04
CA VAL A 173 2.07 8.89 9.88
C VAL A 173 3.30 8.58 9.05
N GLN A 174 4.22 7.83 9.61
CA GLN A 174 5.39 7.29 8.93
C GLN A 174 5.13 5.83 8.55
N PHE A 175 5.22 5.54 7.26
CA PHE A 175 5.20 4.17 6.78
C PHE A 175 6.61 3.74 6.40
N VAL A 176 6.95 2.51 6.75
CA VAL A 176 8.15 1.81 6.25
C VAL A 176 7.63 0.67 5.39
N PHE A 177 7.53 0.92 4.09
CA PHE A 177 7.21 -0.12 3.12
C PHE A 177 8.48 -0.92 2.86
N MET A 178 8.43 -2.22 3.05
CA MET A 178 9.59 -3.11 2.83
C MET A 178 9.20 -4.34 2.05
N ASN A 179 10.22 -5.02 1.57
CA ASN A 179 10.09 -6.26 0.83
C ASN A 179 11.22 -7.20 1.24
N MET A 180 11.01 -7.84 2.39
CA MET A 180 11.89 -8.82 3.01
C MET A 180 11.25 -10.20 2.87
N GLY A 181 12.05 -11.19 2.53
CA GLY A 181 11.67 -12.58 2.36
C GLY A 181 12.42 -13.20 1.20
N LYS A 182 11.92 -14.35 0.73
CA LYS A 182 12.66 -15.23 -0.18
C LYS A 182 12.59 -14.82 -1.66
N ARG A 183 11.50 -14.19 -2.10
CA ARG A 183 11.24 -13.98 -3.53
C ARG A 183 11.86 -12.68 -4.01
N GLN A 184 12.91 -12.79 -4.83
CA GLN A 184 13.71 -11.68 -5.36
C GLN A 184 12.99 -10.84 -6.43
N THR A 185 11.83 -10.30 -6.11
CA THR A 185 11.02 -9.44 -6.99
C THR A 185 10.70 -8.14 -6.29
N SER A 186 10.72 -7.01 -6.98
CA SER A 186 10.26 -5.73 -6.42
C SER A 186 8.74 -5.58 -6.56
N HIS A 187 8.13 -4.78 -5.68
CA HIS A 187 6.68 -4.57 -5.68
C HIS A 187 6.34 -3.10 -5.83
N THR A 188 5.42 -2.77 -6.71
CA THR A 188 4.96 -1.38 -6.89
C THR A 188 3.72 -1.17 -6.05
N ILE A 189 3.83 -0.33 -5.01
CA ILE A 189 2.78 -0.13 -4.01
C ILE A 189 2.18 1.26 -4.18
N SER A 190 0.85 1.33 -4.23
CA SER A 190 0.09 2.57 -4.22
C SER A 190 -0.69 2.74 -2.92
N MET A 191 -0.92 4.00 -2.53
CA MET A 191 -1.75 4.40 -1.40
C MET A 191 -2.89 5.29 -1.91
N HIS A 192 -4.12 4.87 -1.68
CA HIS A 192 -5.29 5.68 -2.03
C HIS A 192 -5.49 6.81 -1.01
N GLY A 193 -6.20 7.86 -1.42
CA GLY A 193 -6.59 8.98 -0.55
C GLY A 193 -5.48 9.96 -0.20
N HIS A 194 -4.22 9.64 -0.51
CA HIS A 194 -3.06 10.43 -0.14
C HIS A 194 -2.03 10.49 -1.26
N SER A 195 -1.27 11.59 -1.27
CA SER A 195 0.10 11.56 -1.77
C SER A 195 1.04 11.56 -0.55
N PHE A 196 2.15 10.84 -0.65
CA PHE A 196 3.15 10.70 0.40
C PHE A 196 4.49 11.29 -0.02
N TYR A 197 5.26 11.74 0.96
CA TYR A 197 6.65 12.15 0.75
C TYR A 197 7.56 10.93 0.85
N VAL A 198 8.38 10.70 -0.18
CA VAL A 198 9.41 9.65 -0.17
C VAL A 198 10.65 10.22 0.49
N LEU A 199 10.87 9.88 1.77
CA LEU A 199 11.90 10.51 2.58
C LEU A 199 13.24 9.77 2.51
N LYS A 200 13.19 8.45 2.38
CA LYS A 200 14.37 7.60 2.30
C LYS A 200 14.06 6.28 1.60
N MET A 201 15.03 5.73 0.89
CA MET A 201 15.07 4.36 0.41
C MET A 201 16.30 3.66 0.99
N GLY A 202 16.12 2.40 1.38
CA GLY A 202 17.20 1.49 1.73
C GLY A 202 17.19 0.33 0.76
N PHE A 203 18.34 0.01 0.19
CA PHE A 203 18.49 -1.10 -0.74
C PHE A 203 19.16 -2.30 -0.05
N ALA A 204 18.99 -3.48 -0.64
CA ALA A 204 19.74 -4.67 -0.28
C ALA A 204 21.26 -4.43 -0.40
N ASN A 205 22.05 -5.32 0.19
CA ASN A 205 23.49 -5.32 0.00
C ASN A 205 23.81 -5.94 -1.36
N TYR A 206 24.57 -5.20 -2.17
CA TYR A 206 25.02 -5.63 -3.50
C TYR A 206 26.54 -5.58 -3.58
N ASN A 207 27.11 -6.39 -4.45
CA ASN A 207 28.48 -6.21 -4.90
C ASN A 207 28.54 -4.98 -5.80
N GLU A 208 29.25 -3.92 -5.37
CA GLU A 208 29.32 -2.66 -6.10
C GLU A 208 29.90 -2.78 -7.52
N THR A 209 30.74 -3.79 -7.77
CA THR A 209 31.39 -4.00 -9.08
C THR A 209 30.53 -4.84 -10.01
N THR A 210 29.97 -5.95 -9.53
CA THR A 210 29.19 -6.88 -10.37
C THR A 210 27.70 -6.56 -10.39
N GLY A 211 27.21 -5.76 -9.43
CA GLY A 211 25.78 -5.51 -9.20
C GLY A 211 25.02 -6.74 -8.71
N GLU A 212 25.72 -7.77 -8.22
CA GLU A 212 25.09 -8.99 -7.71
C GLU A 212 24.55 -8.81 -6.30
N TYR A 213 23.34 -9.30 -6.07
CA TYR A 213 22.74 -9.36 -4.74
C TYR A 213 23.58 -10.22 -3.78
N ILE A 214 23.82 -9.72 -2.57
CA ILE A 214 24.56 -10.39 -1.51
C ILE A 214 23.61 -10.83 -0.39
N SER A 215 22.84 -9.89 0.16
CA SER A 215 21.92 -10.12 1.28
C SER A 215 20.92 -8.98 1.41
N GLN A 216 19.85 -9.19 2.17
CA GLN A 216 18.91 -8.12 2.52
C GLN A 216 19.59 -7.03 3.36
N ASN A 217 18.99 -5.86 3.36
CA ASN A 217 19.43 -4.73 4.15
C ASN A 217 19.37 -5.01 5.68
N GLU A 218 20.36 -4.53 6.41
CA GLU A 218 20.53 -4.81 7.85
C GLU A 218 19.83 -3.80 8.78
N ASP A 219 19.24 -2.72 8.23
CA ASP A 219 18.53 -1.70 9.01
C ASP A 219 17.22 -2.21 9.59
N ILE A 220 16.67 -3.30 9.05
CA ILE A 220 15.43 -3.92 9.51
C ILE A 220 15.76 -5.25 10.22
N LYS A 221 15.33 -5.36 11.47
CA LYS A 221 15.32 -6.62 12.21
C LYS A 221 13.92 -7.23 12.21
N CYS A 222 13.86 -8.53 11.97
CA CYS A 222 12.65 -9.33 12.01
C CYS A 222 12.64 -10.17 13.28
N GLU A 223 11.55 -10.17 14.06
CA GLU A 223 11.45 -11.01 15.27
C GLU A 223 11.54 -12.50 14.91
N GLY A 224 12.34 -13.28 15.66
CA GLY A 224 12.35 -14.75 15.60
C GLY A 224 13.65 -15.43 15.17
N ASN A 225 14.76 -14.70 14.93
CA ASN A 225 16.05 -15.23 14.46
C ASN A 225 15.98 -16.14 13.22
N ALA A 226 14.86 -16.13 12.51
CA ALA A 226 14.67 -16.95 11.34
C ALA A 226 15.39 -16.28 10.15
N THR A 227 16.09 -17.12 9.40
CA THR A 227 16.88 -16.69 8.24
C THR A 227 16.00 -16.13 7.13
N GLU A 228 16.58 -15.46 6.11
CA GLU A 228 15.86 -15.00 4.91
C GLU A 228 15.02 -16.13 4.27
N ASP A 229 15.48 -17.37 4.41
CA ASP A 229 14.82 -18.58 3.92
C ASP A 229 13.66 -19.08 4.81
N GLU A 230 13.58 -18.64 6.07
CA GLU A 230 12.69 -19.18 7.10
C GLU A 230 11.67 -18.16 7.65
N ALA A 231 11.96 -16.85 7.63
CA ALA A 231 11.07 -15.80 8.12
C ALA A 231 10.63 -14.81 7.05
N PHE A 232 9.31 -14.64 6.91
CA PHE A 232 8.67 -13.62 6.07
C PHE A 232 8.63 -12.22 6.71
N CYS A 233 9.54 -11.95 7.65
CA CYS A 233 9.65 -10.70 8.39
C CYS A 233 8.32 -10.12 8.89
N ASN A 234 7.57 -10.89 9.69
CA ASN A 234 6.18 -10.55 10.04
C ASN A 234 6.06 -9.45 11.10
N LYS A 235 7.10 -9.30 11.92
CA LYS A 235 7.21 -8.29 12.99
C LYS A 235 8.50 -7.51 12.81
N PRO A 236 8.58 -6.70 11.76
CA PRO A 236 9.75 -5.88 11.48
C PRO A 236 9.86 -4.73 12.48
N SER A 237 11.10 -4.30 12.73
CA SER A 237 11.41 -3.05 13.42
C SER A 237 12.78 -2.57 13.00
N TRP A 238 13.12 -1.31 13.29
CA TRP A 238 14.48 -0.82 13.10
C TRP A 238 15.48 -1.63 13.94
N THR A 239 16.57 -2.06 13.30
CA THR A 239 17.71 -2.68 13.97
C THR A 239 18.28 -1.72 15.00
N ASN A 240 18.56 -0.47 14.60
CA ASN A 240 18.91 0.63 15.50
C ASN A 240 17.63 1.16 16.21
N PRO A 241 17.49 0.97 17.54
CA PRO A 241 16.32 1.46 18.27
C PRO A 241 16.23 3.00 18.30
N GLU A 242 17.32 3.73 18.07
CA GLU A 242 17.34 5.20 18.04
C GLU A 242 16.62 5.78 16.82
N TRP A 243 16.37 4.98 15.78
CA TRP A 243 15.69 5.43 14.55
C TRP A 243 14.17 5.50 14.67
N ARG A 244 13.62 5.08 15.81
CA ARG A 244 12.20 5.24 16.13
C ARG A 244 11.82 6.72 16.19
N ASN A 245 10.51 6.99 16.23
CA ASN A 245 9.98 8.34 16.44
C ASN A 245 10.48 9.34 15.38
N GLY A 246 10.59 8.90 14.13
CA GLY A 246 10.96 9.76 13.01
C GLY A 246 12.45 10.15 12.95
N ASN A 247 13.32 9.49 13.72
CA ASN A 247 14.76 9.79 13.82
C ASN A 247 15.64 8.87 12.95
N VAL A 248 15.09 8.36 11.85
CA VAL A 248 15.85 7.55 10.88
C VAL A 248 16.96 8.41 10.27
N SER A 249 18.17 7.86 10.18
CA SER A 249 19.31 8.61 9.62
C SER A 249 19.16 8.84 8.11
N GLY A 250 19.45 10.06 7.67
CA GLY A 250 19.46 10.44 6.25
C GLY A 250 18.08 10.58 5.61
N LEU A 251 17.03 10.90 6.39
CA LEU A 251 15.75 11.32 5.83
C LEU A 251 15.88 12.67 5.12
N ASN A 252 15.38 12.77 3.90
CA ASN A 252 15.15 14.06 3.27
C ASN A 252 13.89 14.72 3.86
N LEU A 253 14.09 15.67 4.77
CA LEU A 253 13.03 16.48 5.39
C LEU A 253 13.03 17.93 4.89
N VAL A 254 13.67 18.21 3.76
CA VAL A 254 13.77 19.56 3.19
C VAL A 254 12.94 19.65 1.90
N ASP A 255 13.18 18.75 0.96
CA ASP A 255 12.60 18.78 -0.39
C ASP A 255 12.34 17.38 -0.98
N PRO A 256 11.76 16.42 -0.22
CA PRO A 256 11.50 15.08 -0.72
C PRO A 256 10.46 15.11 -1.85
N PRO A 257 10.55 14.18 -2.82
CA PRO A 257 9.54 14.05 -3.85
C PRO A 257 8.24 13.52 -3.24
N GLN A 258 7.12 14.01 -3.77
CA GLN A 258 5.78 13.57 -3.40
C GLN A 258 5.22 12.63 -4.47
N LYS A 259 4.73 11.46 -4.07
CA LYS A 259 4.20 10.40 -4.95
C LYS A 259 2.94 9.79 -4.34
N ASP A 260 2.16 9.06 -5.13
CA ASP A 260 1.06 8.18 -4.64
C ASP A 260 1.39 6.69 -4.81
N THR A 261 2.47 6.41 -5.54
CA THR A 261 2.93 5.08 -5.95
C THR A 261 4.45 5.06 -5.88
N VAL A 262 5.01 3.99 -5.32
CA VAL A 262 6.46 3.80 -5.21
C VAL A 262 6.83 2.33 -5.41
N VAL A 263 7.99 2.09 -6.03
CA VAL A 263 8.56 0.76 -6.09
C VAL A 263 9.31 0.46 -4.79
N VAL A 264 8.98 -0.68 -4.17
CA VAL A 264 9.64 -1.19 -2.97
C VAL A 264 10.70 -2.21 -3.42
N PRO A 265 12.00 -1.91 -3.24
CA PRO A 265 13.08 -2.77 -3.71
C PRO A 265 13.13 -4.07 -2.91
N TYR A 266 13.47 -5.17 -3.58
CA TYR A 266 13.71 -6.45 -2.89
C TYR A 266 14.86 -6.35 -1.90
N GLY A 267 14.70 -6.94 -0.71
CA GLY A 267 15.66 -6.90 0.37
C GLY A 267 15.87 -5.49 0.94
N GLY A 268 14.97 -4.56 0.66
CA GLY A 268 15.08 -3.15 1.02
C GLY A 268 13.77 -2.55 1.54
N TYR A 269 13.76 -1.24 1.68
CA TYR A 269 12.63 -0.49 2.23
C TYR A 269 12.52 0.93 1.66
N VAL A 270 11.37 1.56 1.89
CA VAL A 270 11.06 2.94 1.58
C VAL A 270 10.38 3.57 2.80
N VAL A 271 10.93 4.69 3.29
CA VAL A 271 10.33 5.50 4.37
C VAL A 271 9.48 6.59 3.75
N LEU A 272 8.19 6.59 4.10
CA LEU A 272 7.18 7.50 3.60
C LEU A 272 6.56 8.29 4.74
N ARG A 273 6.12 9.53 4.49
CA ARG A 273 5.25 10.26 5.42
C ARG A 273 4.01 10.83 4.76
N ILE A 274 2.90 10.77 5.50
CA ILE A 274 1.65 11.48 5.21
C ILE A 274 1.19 12.24 6.45
N LYS A 275 0.28 13.20 6.21
CA LYS A 275 -0.58 13.77 7.25
C LYS A 275 -1.91 13.04 7.18
N ALA A 276 -2.44 12.57 8.30
CA ALA A 276 -3.73 11.88 8.34
C ALA A 276 -4.91 12.86 8.33
N ASP A 277 -5.08 13.62 7.25
CA ASP A 277 -6.08 14.69 7.11
C ASP A 277 -7.28 14.37 6.20
N ASN A 278 -7.43 13.11 5.76
CA ASN A 278 -8.47 12.68 4.82
C ASN A 278 -9.32 11.52 5.38
N PRO A 279 -10.31 11.79 6.25
CA PRO A 279 -11.10 10.74 6.87
C PRO A 279 -11.73 9.76 5.87
N GLY A 280 -11.54 8.45 6.08
CA GLY A 280 -11.96 7.46 5.09
C GLY A 280 -11.44 6.06 5.32
N PHE A 281 -11.83 5.16 4.41
CA PHE A 281 -11.20 3.87 4.23
C PHE A 281 -10.42 3.87 2.92
N TRP A 282 -9.09 3.78 3.03
CA TRP A 282 -8.17 3.86 1.90
C TRP A 282 -7.41 2.56 1.74
N MET A 283 -7.11 2.16 0.51
CA MET A 283 -6.37 0.93 0.26
C MET A 283 -4.90 1.23 0.00
N ILE A 284 -4.01 0.48 0.64
CA ILE A 284 -2.59 0.40 0.31
C ILE A 284 -2.37 -0.97 -0.29
N LYS A 285 -1.91 -1.05 -1.55
CA LYS A 285 -1.86 -2.33 -2.27
C LYS A 285 -0.81 -2.35 -3.37
N SER A 286 -0.49 -3.55 -3.84
CA SER A 286 0.25 -3.70 -5.09
C SER A 286 -0.56 -3.19 -6.29
N ASN A 287 0.14 -2.58 -7.26
CA ASN A 287 -0.40 -2.26 -8.58
C ASN A 287 -0.28 -3.42 -9.56
N SER A 288 0.43 -4.50 -9.20
CA SER A 288 0.34 -5.77 -9.92
C SER A 288 -1.02 -6.41 -9.65
N LEU A 289 -1.84 -6.56 -10.71
CA LEU A 289 -3.17 -7.15 -10.59
C LEU A 289 -3.11 -8.58 -9.97
N PRO A 290 -2.22 -9.48 -10.39
CA PRO A 290 -2.08 -10.79 -9.75
C PRO A 290 -1.76 -10.71 -8.25
N GLU A 291 -0.82 -9.85 -7.84
CA GLU A 291 -0.43 -9.73 -6.42
C GLU A 291 -1.56 -9.14 -5.58
N SER A 292 -2.22 -8.09 -6.08
CA SER A 292 -3.34 -7.45 -5.41
C SER A 292 -4.51 -8.41 -5.24
N LEU A 293 -4.85 -9.19 -6.27
CA LEU A 293 -5.93 -10.19 -6.18
C LEU A 293 -5.58 -11.36 -5.26
N ASN A 294 -4.30 -11.69 -5.14
CA ASN A 294 -3.83 -12.76 -4.27
C ASN A 294 -3.53 -12.31 -2.83
N GLY A 295 -3.85 -11.06 -2.46
CA GLY A 295 -3.89 -10.60 -1.08
C GLY A 295 -2.82 -9.60 -0.66
N MET A 296 -2.01 -9.05 -1.59
CA MET A 296 -1.05 -7.99 -1.27
C MET A 296 -1.75 -6.63 -1.16
N ALA A 297 -2.51 -6.47 -0.09
CA ALA A 297 -3.24 -5.25 0.22
C ALA A 297 -3.43 -5.09 1.73
N VAL A 298 -3.70 -3.86 2.15
CA VAL A 298 -4.19 -3.54 3.49
C VAL A 298 -5.14 -2.36 3.39
N LEU A 299 -6.15 -2.36 4.26
CA LEU A 299 -7.10 -1.26 4.37
C LEU A 299 -6.63 -0.32 5.48
N MET A 300 -6.58 0.97 5.22
CA MET A 300 -6.30 2.03 6.17
C MET A 300 -7.62 2.66 6.60
N ASN A 301 -7.98 2.51 7.87
CA ASN A 301 -9.05 3.23 8.51
C ASN A 301 -8.50 4.55 9.05
N GLU A 302 -8.69 5.62 8.29
CA GLU A 302 -8.33 6.95 8.70
C GLU A 302 -9.52 7.62 9.37
N SER A 303 -9.65 7.39 10.68
CA SER A 303 -10.64 8.07 11.53
C SER A 303 -12.06 8.12 10.96
N PHE A 304 -12.59 6.94 10.64
CA PHE A 304 -13.95 6.75 10.13
C PHE A 304 -15.04 7.53 10.90
N SER A 305 -14.85 7.77 12.19
CA SER A 305 -15.79 8.54 13.03
C SER A 305 -16.00 10.00 12.59
N TYR A 306 -15.16 10.54 11.71
CA TYR A 306 -15.29 11.88 11.14
C TYR A 306 -16.12 11.92 9.85
N LEU A 307 -16.47 10.76 9.28
CA LEU A 307 -17.35 10.70 8.12
C LEU A 307 -18.80 11.01 8.49
N PRO A 308 -19.57 11.64 7.59
CA PRO A 308 -21.00 11.79 7.79
C PRO A 308 -21.70 10.42 7.80
N ASP A 309 -22.86 10.36 8.44
CA ASP A 309 -23.72 9.19 8.38
C ASP A 309 -24.01 8.81 6.92
N VAL A 310 -24.07 7.49 6.67
CA VAL A 310 -24.47 6.95 5.38
C VAL A 310 -25.84 7.54 5.00
N PRO A 311 -26.02 8.08 3.78
CA PRO A 311 -27.26 8.72 3.37
C PRO A 311 -28.48 7.82 3.61
N LYS A 312 -29.62 8.43 3.96
CA LYS A 312 -30.88 7.70 4.10
C LYS A 312 -31.20 6.96 2.79
N ASN A 313 -31.56 5.68 2.90
CA ASN A 313 -31.84 4.79 1.77
C ASN A 313 -30.64 4.51 0.85
N PHE A 314 -29.40 4.74 1.30
CA PHE A 314 -28.23 4.31 0.56
C PHE A 314 -28.25 2.77 0.43
N PRO A 315 -28.09 2.21 -0.78
CA PRO A 315 -28.11 0.76 -0.97
C PRO A 315 -27.00 0.07 -0.18
N THR A 316 -27.37 -0.98 0.55
CA THR A 316 -26.39 -1.90 1.15
C THR A 316 -26.06 -3.00 0.14
N CYS A 317 -24.78 -3.28 -0.03
CA CYS A 317 -24.31 -4.39 -0.85
C CYS A 317 -23.76 -5.48 0.06
N ARG A 318 -23.97 -6.74 -0.34
CA ARG A 318 -23.31 -7.91 0.24
C ARG A 318 -22.69 -8.69 -0.91
N ASN A 319 -22.21 -9.90 -0.64
CA ASN A 319 -21.65 -10.74 -1.68
C ASN A 319 -22.61 -10.88 -2.86
N PHE A 320 -22.08 -10.68 -4.06
CA PHE A 320 -22.80 -10.98 -5.28
C PHE A 320 -22.77 -12.50 -5.48
N GLU A 321 -23.86 -13.18 -5.15
CA GLU A 321 -23.99 -14.64 -5.30
C GLU A 321 -24.32 -15.08 -6.74
N GLY A 322 -24.35 -14.15 -7.70
CA GLY A 322 -24.55 -14.49 -9.11
C GLY A 322 -25.97 -14.91 -9.48
N ILE A 323 -26.99 -14.40 -8.78
CA ILE A 323 -28.37 -14.58 -9.24
C ILE A 323 -28.52 -13.82 -10.57
N ASP A 324 -28.76 -14.60 -11.63
CA ASP A 324 -29.00 -14.16 -12.99
C ASP A 324 -30.05 -13.02 -13.04
N PRO A 325 -29.75 -11.86 -13.67
CA PRO A 325 -30.71 -10.77 -13.81
C PRO A 325 -32.00 -11.15 -14.55
N ASP A 326 -32.02 -12.27 -15.29
CA ASP A 326 -33.24 -12.80 -15.91
C ASP A 326 -34.19 -13.50 -14.92
N VAL A 327 -33.74 -13.80 -13.69
CA VAL A 327 -34.57 -14.34 -12.61
C VAL A 327 -35.33 -13.23 -11.86
N LEU A 328 -35.02 -11.95 -12.12
CA LEU A 328 -35.67 -10.81 -11.46
C LEU A 328 -36.98 -10.35 -12.12
N TRP A 329 -37.39 -10.95 -13.25
CA TRP A 329 -38.62 -10.57 -13.98
C TRP A 329 -39.77 -11.57 -13.90
N THR A 330 -39.59 -12.73 -13.28
CA THR A 330 -40.74 -13.58 -12.93
C THR A 330 -41.26 -13.14 -11.58
N THR A 331 -42.38 -12.41 -11.61
CA THR A 331 -43.20 -12.12 -10.42
C THR A 331 -43.32 -13.37 -9.55
N PRO A 332 -42.90 -13.34 -8.27
CA PRO A 332 -43.21 -14.43 -7.37
C PRO A 332 -44.73 -14.50 -7.22
N GLU A 333 -45.33 -15.64 -7.52
CA GLU A 333 -46.67 -15.94 -7.03
C GLU A 333 -46.67 -15.78 -5.50
N PRO A 334 -47.76 -15.26 -4.91
CA PRO A 334 -47.82 -15.00 -3.48
C PRO A 334 -47.75 -16.33 -2.73
N VAL A 335 -46.57 -16.67 -2.23
CA VAL A 335 -46.41 -17.73 -1.24
C VAL A 335 -47.07 -17.23 0.04
N THR A 336 -48.20 -17.84 0.38
CA THR A 336 -48.87 -17.70 1.67
C THR A 336 -47.86 -17.91 2.79
N THR A 337 -47.53 -16.83 3.48
CA THR A 337 -46.70 -16.85 4.70
C THR A 337 -47.51 -17.45 5.84
N THR A 338 -47.19 -18.68 6.23
CA THR A 338 -47.42 -19.12 7.60
C THR A 338 -46.45 -18.37 8.53
N PRO A 339 -46.93 -17.79 9.65
CA PRO A 339 -46.06 -17.03 10.54
C PRO A 339 -45.13 -17.97 11.31
N ILE A 340 -43.82 -17.73 11.21
CA ILE A 340 -42.79 -18.34 12.06
C ILE A 340 -42.50 -17.37 13.22
N PRO A 341 -42.34 -17.84 14.48
CA PRO A 341 -42.27 -16.97 15.65
C PRO A 341 -40.98 -16.15 15.70
N THR A 342 -41.12 -14.89 16.09
CA THR A 342 -40.04 -13.98 16.49
C THR A 342 -39.42 -14.40 17.82
N THR A 343 -38.12 -14.70 17.82
CA THR A 343 -37.08 -14.47 18.86
C THR A 343 -35.81 -15.17 18.34
N THR A 344 -34.63 -14.56 18.16
CA THR A 344 -33.72 -14.02 19.17
C THR A 344 -32.59 -13.23 18.47
N GLU A 345 -32.44 -11.93 18.74
CA GLU A 345 -31.19 -11.20 18.45
C GLU A 345 -30.15 -11.50 19.55
N PRO A 346 -28.84 -11.49 19.25
CA PRO A 346 -27.81 -11.63 20.27
C PRO A 346 -27.72 -10.36 21.15
N PRO A 347 -27.48 -10.49 22.46
CA PRO A 347 -27.46 -9.37 23.38
C PRO A 347 -26.28 -8.41 23.13
N THR A 348 -26.54 -7.10 23.20
CA THR A 348 -25.55 -6.02 23.02
C THR A 348 -24.67 -5.77 24.26
N CYS A 349 -24.99 -6.37 25.41
CA CYS A 349 -24.16 -6.35 26.63
C CYS A 349 -24.34 -7.65 27.44
N VAL A 350 -23.33 -8.07 28.20
CA VAL A 350 -23.40 -9.23 29.10
C VAL A 350 -23.34 -8.79 30.56
N THR A 351 -22.61 -7.72 30.85
CA THR A 351 -22.49 -7.10 32.18
C THR A 351 -22.65 -5.58 32.09
N SER A 352 -22.99 -4.93 33.20
CA SER A 352 -23.07 -3.46 33.26
C SER A 352 -21.75 -2.75 32.92
N GLY A 353 -20.60 -3.45 33.00
CA GLY A 353 -19.29 -2.91 32.61
C GLY A 353 -19.12 -2.75 31.10
N ASP A 354 -19.88 -3.49 30.30
CA ASP A 354 -19.81 -3.44 28.83
C ASP A 354 -20.43 -2.15 28.28
N CYS A 355 -21.37 -1.55 29.02
CA CYS A 355 -22.10 -0.35 28.63
C CYS A 355 -21.25 0.93 28.61
N HIS A 356 -20.12 0.96 29.33
CA HIS A 356 -19.22 2.13 29.37
C HIS A 356 -18.29 2.24 28.15
N ARG A 357 -18.05 1.17 27.38
CA ARG A 357 -17.12 1.18 26.24
C ARG A 357 -17.77 1.52 24.90
N HIS A 358 -19.10 1.47 24.81
CA HIS A 358 -19.82 1.52 23.53
C HIS A 358 -20.43 2.86 23.16
N THR A 359 -20.35 3.89 24.02
CA THR A 359 -20.91 5.22 23.71
C THR A 359 -19.90 6.32 23.95
N TRP A 360 -19.29 6.82 22.87
CA TRP A 360 -18.60 8.11 22.86
C TRP A 360 -19.50 9.12 22.17
N ASN A 361 -20.57 9.53 22.86
CA ASN A 361 -21.27 10.80 22.69
C ASN A 361 -22.42 10.89 23.70
N ASN A 362 -22.38 11.94 24.54
CA ASN A 362 -23.32 12.38 25.58
C ASN A 362 -23.06 11.87 27.02
N ASP A 363 -22.28 12.67 27.76
CA ASP A 363 -22.16 12.68 29.23
C ASP A 363 -23.46 13.10 29.96
N ASN A 364 -24.63 12.53 29.63
CA ASN A 364 -25.90 12.89 30.28
C ASN A 364 -26.54 11.77 31.12
N CYS A 365 -25.85 10.65 31.34
CA CYS A 365 -26.34 9.64 32.28
C CYS A 365 -25.83 9.97 33.71
N LEU A 366 -26.67 10.65 34.49
CA LEU A 366 -26.36 11.07 35.87
C LEU A 366 -26.23 9.90 36.86
N HIS A 367 -26.74 8.71 36.51
CA HIS A 367 -26.63 7.49 37.31
C HIS A 367 -26.13 6.31 36.49
N LYS A 368 -25.69 5.27 37.20
CA LYS A 368 -25.00 4.09 36.67
C LYS A 368 -25.75 3.43 35.50
N TRP A 369 -25.00 3.02 34.47
CA TRP A 369 -25.52 2.19 33.37
C TRP A 369 -25.73 0.75 33.83
N GLU A 370 -26.83 0.13 33.43
CA GLU A 370 -27.16 -1.27 33.74
C GLU A 370 -27.49 -2.05 32.47
N CYS A 371 -27.02 -3.30 32.40
CA CYS A 371 -27.39 -4.22 31.32
C CYS A 371 -28.64 -5.00 31.73
N ILE A 372 -29.77 -4.75 31.06
CA ILE A 372 -31.05 -5.46 31.30
C ILE A 372 -31.43 -6.16 30.01
N ASN A 373 -31.60 -7.48 30.06
CA ASN A 373 -31.97 -8.32 28.90
C ASN A 373 -31.10 -8.10 27.66
N GLY A 374 -29.80 -7.83 27.86
CA GLY A 374 -28.86 -7.64 26.76
C GLY A 374 -28.90 -6.26 26.11
N ILE A 375 -29.53 -5.27 26.74
CA ILE A 375 -29.59 -3.87 26.29
C ILE A 375 -29.09 -2.97 27.43
N CYS A 376 -28.26 -1.98 27.09
CA CYS A 376 -27.78 -0.99 28.06
C CYS A 376 -28.86 0.05 28.34
N HIS A 377 -29.28 0.15 29.60
CA HIS A 377 -30.24 1.15 30.09
C HIS A 377 -29.53 2.16 31.00
N CYS A 378 -29.83 3.44 30.78
CA CYS A 378 -29.47 4.52 31.70
C CYS A 378 -30.57 4.64 32.76
N ASN A 379 -30.25 4.39 34.04
CA ASN A 379 -31.23 4.49 35.11
C ASN A 379 -31.48 5.98 35.44
N SER A 380 -32.65 6.51 35.12
CA SER A 380 -33.00 7.91 35.41
C SER A 380 -33.81 8.09 36.71
N SER A 381 -33.75 7.14 37.64
CA SER A 381 -34.50 7.19 38.90
C SER A 381 -33.61 7.00 40.13
N THR A 382 -33.19 8.11 40.75
CA THR A 382 -33.82 8.68 41.96
C THR A 382 -33.31 10.10 42.20
#